data_AF-U1TG58-F1
#
_entry.id   AF-U1TG58-F1
#
_cell.length_a   1.000
_cell.length_b   1.000
_cell.length_c   1.000
_cell.angle_alpha   90.00
_cell.angle_beta   90.00
_cell.angle_gamma   90.00
#
_symmetry.space_group_name_H-M   'P 1'
#
loop_
_entity.id
_entity.type
_entity.pdbx_description
1 polymer ?
#
loop_
_entity_poly.entity_id
_entity_poly.type
_entity_poly.pdbx_seq_one_letter_code
_entity_poly.pdbx_strand_id
1 'polypeptide(L)' 'MSHRFPLILLLIALPLWLAASYGARYGFMEDSQWVGICADEASRWECQLRSNLGLMIHFKVLGWAALITSLL' A
#
# COMPACT_ATOMS: atom_id res chain seq x y z
N MET A 1 -20.13 3.70 24.84
CA MET A 1 -18.83 4.00 24.21
C MET A 1 -18.56 5.50 24.35
N SER A 2 -17.32 5.91 24.61
CA SER A 2 -17.00 7.34 24.72
C SER A 2 -17.13 8.04 23.37
N HIS A 3 -17.81 9.19 23.32
CA HIS A 3 -17.98 9.98 22.09
C HIS A 3 -16.65 10.42 21.45
N ARG A 4 -15.54 10.38 22.20
CA ARG A 4 -14.20 10.77 21.73
C ARG A 4 -13.42 9.62 21.10
N PHE A 5 -13.77 8.37 21.42
CA PHE A 5 -13.09 7.18 20.92
C PHE A 5 -13.04 7.09 19.38
N PRO A 6 -14.15 7.29 18.63
CA PRO A 6 -14.11 7.25 17.17
C PRO A 6 -13.23 8.35 16.57
N LEU A 7 -13.22 9.54 17.19
CA LEU A 7 -12.37 10.65 16.73
C LEU A 7 -10.88 10.33 16.94
N ILE A 8 -10.51 9.76 18.09
CA ILE A 8 -9.12 9.37 18.36
C ILE A 8 -8.66 8.31 17.36
N LEU A 9 -9.50 7.29 17.08
CA LEU A 9 -9.19 6.28 16.07
C LEU A 9 -9.00 6.90 14.69
N LEU A 10 -9.87 7.82 14.28
CA LEU A 10 -9.75 8.51 13.00
C LEU A 10 -8.43 9.30 12.90
N LEU A 11 -8.09 10.05 13.95
CA LEU A 11 -6.86 10.85 13.99
C LEU A 11 -5.58 10.02 13.95
N ILE A 12 -5.63 8.76 14.37
CA ILE A 12 -4.50 7.82 14.26
C ILE A 12 -4.52 7.10 12.92
N ALA A 13 -5.67 6.60 12.49
CA ALA A 13 -5.80 5.82 11.26
C ALA A 13 -5.45 6.66 10.02
N LEU A 14 -5.87 7.92 9.98
CA LEU A 14 -5.65 8.79 8.82
C LEU A 14 -4.16 9.04 8.50
N PRO A 15 -3.30 9.50 9.44
CA PRO A 15 -1.88 9.68 9.15
C PRO A 15 -1.15 8.37 8.90
N LEU A 16 -1.52 7.27 9.58
CA LEU A 16 -0.93 5.96 9.33
C LEU A 16 -1.26 5.47 7.91
N TRP A 17 -2.51 5.63 7.49
CA TRP A 17 -2.94 5.29 6.13
C TRP A 17 -2.20 6.12 5.08
N LEU A 18 -2.07 7.42 5.33
CA LEU A 18 -1.33 8.32 4.46
C LEU A 18 0.14 7.90 4.34
N ALA A 19 0.82 7.68 5.47
CA ALA A 19 2.21 7.26 5.51
C ALA A 19 2.42 5.91 4.79
N ALA A 20 1.54 4.93 5.02
CA ALA A 20 1.59 3.65 4.34
C ALA A 20 1.40 3.78 2.83
N SER A 21 0.46 4.62 2.38
CA SER A 21 0.19 4.86 0.96
C SER A 21 1.38 5.54 0.27
N TYR A 22 1.99 6.54 0.92
CA TYR A 22 3.19 7.20 0.40
C TYR A 22 4.40 6.25 0.39
N GLY A 23 4.57 5.45 1.44
CA GLY A 23 5.62 4.43 1.49
C GLY A 23 5.48 3.40 0.37
N ALA A 24 4.27 2.88 0.13
CA ALA A 24 4.00 1.96 -0.96
C ALA A 24 4.31 2.58 -2.33
N ARG A 25 3.86 3.81 -2.57
CA ARG A 25 4.05 4.49 -3.86
C ARG A 25 5.49 4.90 -4.09
N TYR A 26 6.02 5.75 -3.23
CA TYR A 26 7.31 6.38 -3.45
C TYR A 26 8.47 5.50 -3.00
N GLY A 27 8.28 4.74 -1.92
CA GLY A 27 9.32 3.86 -1.38
C GLY A 27 9.49 2.57 -2.17
N PHE A 28 8.40 1.89 -2.55
CA PHE A 28 8.50 0.58 -3.21
C PHE A 28 8.32 0.60 -4.72
N MET A 29 7.55 1.54 -5.29
CA MET A 29 7.20 1.52 -6.72
C MET A 29 7.98 2.52 -7.56
N GLU A 30 8.13 3.77 -7.11
CA GLU A 30 8.78 4.83 -7.89
C GLU A 30 10.30 4.90 -7.71
N ASP A 31 10.85 4.37 -6.61
CA ASP A 31 12.30 4.37 -6.38
C ASP A 31 13.03 3.43 -7.36
N SER A 32 14.10 3.95 -7.99
CA SER A 32 14.89 3.26 -9.01
C SER A 32 15.92 2.30 -8.44
N GLN A 33 16.28 2.41 -7.15
CA GLN A 33 17.26 1.52 -6.50
C GLN A 33 16.84 0.05 -6.58
N TRP A 34 15.53 -0.21 -6.59
CA TRP A 34 14.96 -1.55 -6.66
C TRP A 34 15.24 -2.29 -7.97
N VAL A 35 15.52 -1.59 -9.07
CA VAL A 35 15.82 -2.25 -10.36
C VAL A 35 17.09 -3.09 -10.24
N GLY A 36 18.14 -2.55 -9.60
CA GLY A 36 19.38 -3.29 -9.36
C GLY A 36 19.19 -4.40 -8.33
N ILE A 37 18.61 -4.06 -7.17
CA ILE A 37 18.41 -5.01 -6.05
C ILE A 37 17.58 -6.23 -6.50
N CYS A 38 16.50 -5.99 -7.24
CA CYS A 38 15.60 -7.06 -7.67
C CYS A 38 16.08 -7.81 -8.92
N ALA A 39 17.02 -7.24 -9.69
CA ALA A 39 17.69 -7.98 -10.76
C ALA A 39 18.68 -9.01 -10.20
N ASP A 40 19.39 -8.66 -9.11
CA ASP A 40 20.35 -9.54 -8.46
C ASP A 40 19.69 -10.61 -7.59
N GLU A 41 18.64 -10.25 -6.82
CA GLU A 41 18.01 -11.18 -5.87
C GLU A 41 16.48 -11.01 -5.79
N ALA A 42 15.78 -11.52 -6.82
CA ALA A 42 14.33 -11.38 -6.95
C ALA A 42 13.48 -12.04 -5.84
N SER A 43 14.05 -13.00 -5.10
CA SER A 43 13.37 -13.70 -3.99
C SER A 43 13.25 -12.88 -2.71
N ARG A 44 13.90 -11.70 -2.64
CA ARG A 44 13.75 -10.76 -1.52
C ARG A 44 12.31 -10.32 -1.36
N TRP A 45 11.87 -10.19 -0.11
CA TRP A 45 10.46 -9.89 0.19
C TRP A 45 10.05 -8.51 -0.32
N GLU A 46 10.96 -7.54 -0.39
CA GLU A 46 10.71 -6.20 -0.95
C GLU A 46 10.39 -6.27 -2.44
N CYS A 47 11.13 -7.12 -3.17
CA CYS A 47 10.92 -7.36 -4.60
C CYS A 47 9.63 -8.14 -4.85
N GLN A 48 9.32 -9.13 -4.00
CA GLN A 48 8.04 -9.83 -4.04
C GLN A 48 6.87 -8.88 -3.75
N LEU A 49 7.00 -7.99 -2.76
CA LEU A 49 5.98 -7.00 -2.46
C LEU A 49 5.77 -6.03 -3.63
N ARG A 50 6.85 -5.46 -4.20
CA ARG A 50 6.78 -4.57 -5.36
C ARG A 50 6.11 -5.24 -6.57
N SER A 51 6.51 -6.47 -6.89
CA SER A 51 5.95 -7.21 -8.04
C SER A 51 4.46 -7.50 -7.84
N ASN A 52 4.05 -7.97 -6.66
CA ASN A 52 2.66 -8.24 -6.34
C ASN A 52 1.80 -6.96 -6.34
N LEU A 53 2.30 -5.86 -5.76
CA LEU A 53 1.64 -4.55 -5.83
C LEU A 53 1.46 -4.10 -7.28
N GLY A 54 2.51 -4.24 -8.11
CA GLY A 54 2.44 -3.96 -9.54
C GLY A 54 1.37 -4.77 -10.25
N LEU A 55 1.27 -6.07 -9.99
CA LEU A 55 0.24 -6.94 -10.55
C LEU A 55 -1.17 -6.55 -10.10
N MET A 56 -1.36 -6.30 -8.81
CA MET A 56 -2.65 -5.87 -8.26
C MET A 56 -3.13 -4.55 -8.87
N ILE A 57 -2.22 -3.61 -9.14
CA ILE A 57 -2.53 -2.34 -9.81
C ILE A 57 -2.85 -2.59 -11.28
N HIS A 58 -2.02 -3.36 -11.99
CA HIS A 58 -2.20 -3.65 -13.42
C HIS A 58 -3.56 -4.29 -13.70
N PHE A 59 -3.96 -5.26 -12.87
CA PHE A 59 -5.26 -5.94 -12.96
C PHE A 59 -6.40 -5.21 -12.21
N LYS A 60 -6.15 -3.99 -11.72
CA LYS A 60 -7.13 -3.16 -11.00
C LYS A 60 -7.79 -3.86 -9.81
N VAL A 61 -7.11 -4.82 -9.20
CA VAL A 61 -7.58 -5.55 -8.01
C VAL A 61 -7.89 -4.56 -6.88
N LEU A 62 -7.00 -3.59 -6.66
CA LEU A 62 -7.20 -2.55 -5.65
C LEU A 62 -8.40 -1.64 -5.96
N GLY A 63 -8.61 -1.31 -7.24
CA GLY A 63 -9.74 -0.49 -7.67
C GLY A 63 -11.08 -1.19 -7.47
N TRP A 64 -11.17 -2.46 -7.86
CA TRP A 64 -12.37 -3.28 -7.63
C TRP A 64 -12.63 -3.52 -6.15
N ALA A 65 -11.57 -3.81 -5.37
CA ALA A 65 -11.69 -3.98 -3.93
C ALA A 65 -12.28 -2.71 -3.27
N ALA A 66 -11.75 -1.53 -3.62
CA ALA A 66 -12.23 -0.25 -3.11
C ALA A 66 -13.69 0.04 -3.48
N LEU A 67 -14.10 -0.31 -4.70
CA LEU A 67 -15.49 -0.16 -5.12
C LEU A 67 -16.40 -1.09 -4.32
N ILE A 68 -16.04 -2.36 -4.18
CA ILE A 68 -16.82 -3.35 -3.42
C ILE A 68 -16.97 -2.89 -1.96
N THR A 69 -15.89 -2.48 -1.29
CA THR A 69 -15.96 -2.01 0.10
C THR A 69 -16.76 -0.72 0.25
N SER A 70 -16.87 0.11 -0.79
CA SER A 70 -17.70 1.32 -0.75
C SER A 70 -19.20 1.02 -0.89
N LEU A 71 -19.55 -0.16 -1.40
CA LEU A 71 -20.93 -0.62 -1.59
C LEU A 71 -21.44 -1.50 -0.43
N LEU A 72 -20.55 -1.94 0.46
CA LEU A 72 -20.85 -2.72 1.66
C LEU A 72 -21.07 -1.80 2.87
#